data_AF-A0A3M1X4F4-F1
#
_entry.id   AF-A0A3M1X4F4-F1
#
_cell.length_a   1.000
_cell.length_b   1.000
_cell.length_c   1.000
_cell.angle_alpha   90.00
_cell.angle_beta   90.00
_cell.angle_gamma   90.00
#
_symmetry.space_group_name_H-M   'P 1'
#
loop_
_entity.id
_entity.type
_entity.pdbx_description
1 polymer ?
#
loop_
_entity_poly.entity_id
_entity_poly.type
_entity_poly.pdbx_seq_one_letter_code
_entity_poly.pdbx_strand_id
1 'polypeptide(L)'
;MLSHPQDASRYHHLLSVLARYAGHFAPGETRAMYKFAQNHCIRHINTGSQAWLEELFVLYQRLLKEEVLLEDGHLAHTDFKNIATAGLRMQAYDWVEDFIRQYREQVPPPYGESVYRYSLAACYFETGDLGQALRLLQEAEPADDHYQLSFRHLMAKIYFRQGAYETLFYQLDAFRRFLARNQGLGDTTRRSQEGFVHLLRRTARLAEQWPYLEGKKAHQRQARLSQKLSATEAVADRAWLESQIQDLGGYSSPP
;
A
#
# COMPACT_ATOMS: atom_id res chain seq x y z
N MET A 1 -0.21 -18.34 14.40
CA MET A 1 -1.23 -18.63 15.43
C MET A 1 -2.08 -17.37 15.61
N LEU A 2 -3.34 -17.40 15.18
CA LEU A 2 -4.21 -16.22 15.14
C LEU A 2 -4.50 -15.71 16.57
N SER A 3 -4.47 -14.38 16.77
CA SER A 3 -4.42 -13.70 18.08
C SER A 3 -5.62 -13.96 19.00
N HIS A 4 -6.72 -14.48 18.47
CA HIS A 4 -7.93 -14.86 19.22
C HIS A 4 -8.44 -16.22 18.70
N PRO A 5 -8.20 -17.33 19.43
CA PRO A 5 -8.56 -18.68 18.95
C PRO A 5 -10.04 -18.87 18.59
N GLN A 6 -10.95 -18.17 19.28
CA GLN A 6 -12.39 -18.21 18.99
C GLN A 6 -12.74 -17.48 17.69
N ASP A 7 -12.13 -16.33 17.42
CA ASP A 7 -12.34 -15.58 16.18
C ASP A 7 -11.79 -16.34 14.98
N ALA A 8 -10.60 -16.94 15.15
CA ALA A 8 -10.03 -17.86 14.18
C ALA A 8 -10.97 -19.03 13.88
N SER A 9 -11.48 -19.70 14.91
CA SER A 9 -12.39 -20.84 14.72
C SER A 9 -13.68 -20.42 13.99
N ARG A 10 -14.26 -19.26 14.32
CA ARG A 10 -15.46 -18.73 13.65
C ARG A 10 -15.18 -18.37 12.19
N TYR A 11 -14.04 -17.77 11.91
CA TYR A 11 -13.60 -17.46 10.55
C TYR A 11 -13.45 -18.71 9.70
N HIS A 12 -12.73 -19.72 10.18
CA HIS A 12 -12.56 -20.97 9.46
C HIS A 12 -13.88 -21.71 9.27
N HIS A 13 -14.76 -21.67 10.28
CA HIS A 13 -16.10 -22.21 10.15
C HIS A 13 -16.89 -21.50 9.04
N LEU A 14 -16.88 -20.15 9.01
CA LEU A 14 -17.48 -19.36 7.93
C LEU A 14 -16.93 -19.80 6.57
N LEU A 15 -15.60 -19.87 6.41
CA LEU A 15 -15.00 -20.30 5.14
C LEU A 15 -15.42 -21.71 4.72
N SER A 16 -15.54 -22.64 5.67
CA SER A 16 -16.00 -24.01 5.39
C SER A 16 -17.45 -24.04 4.92
N VAL A 17 -18.32 -23.22 5.51
CA VAL A 17 -19.73 -23.08 5.13
C VAL A 17 -19.85 -22.45 3.76
N LEU A 18 -19.11 -21.36 3.50
CA LEU A 18 -19.08 -20.70 2.20
C LEU A 18 -18.58 -21.65 1.11
N ALA A 19 -17.49 -22.38 1.34
CA ALA A 19 -16.97 -23.36 0.39
C ALA A 19 -17.99 -24.46 0.06
N ARG A 20 -18.73 -24.93 1.08
CA ARG A 20 -19.73 -25.99 0.92
C ARG A 20 -20.96 -25.53 0.13
N TYR A 21 -21.40 -24.30 0.31
CA TYR A 21 -22.69 -23.83 -0.23
C TYR A 21 -22.57 -22.78 -1.33
N ALA A 22 -21.37 -22.29 -1.68
CA ALA A 22 -21.16 -21.28 -2.72
C ALA A 22 -21.89 -21.58 -4.03
N GLY A 23 -21.87 -22.84 -4.49
CA GLY A 23 -22.55 -23.27 -5.72
C GLY A 23 -24.09 -23.19 -5.69
N HIS A 24 -24.70 -22.87 -4.54
CA HIS A 24 -26.15 -22.71 -4.40
C HIS A 24 -26.61 -21.25 -4.53
N PHE A 25 -25.68 -20.29 -4.58
CA PHE A 25 -25.96 -18.87 -4.66
C PHE A 25 -25.58 -18.32 -6.04
N ALA A 26 -26.17 -17.20 -6.42
CA ALA A 26 -25.72 -16.49 -7.62
C ALA A 26 -24.25 -16.05 -7.44
N PRO A 27 -23.45 -15.92 -8.53
CA PRO A 27 -22.05 -15.51 -8.44
C PRO A 27 -21.86 -14.20 -7.64
N GLY A 28 -22.71 -13.20 -7.89
CA GLY A 28 -22.68 -11.93 -7.15
C GLY A 28 -22.96 -12.07 -5.65
N GLU A 29 -23.87 -12.98 -5.26
CA GLU A 29 -24.16 -13.27 -3.85
C GLU A 29 -22.99 -14.00 -3.19
N THR A 30 -22.42 -15.01 -3.86
CA THR A 30 -21.23 -15.72 -3.40
C THR A 30 -20.07 -14.74 -3.15
N ARG A 31 -19.82 -13.85 -4.10
CA ARG A 31 -18.80 -12.80 -3.97
C ARG A 31 -19.10 -11.87 -2.78
N ALA A 32 -20.34 -11.41 -2.63
CA ALA A 32 -20.74 -10.57 -1.51
C ALA A 32 -20.54 -11.27 -0.16
N MET A 33 -20.78 -12.58 -0.07
CA MET A 33 -20.53 -13.36 1.13
C MET A 33 -19.04 -13.45 1.47
N TYR A 34 -18.19 -13.74 0.48
CA TYR A 34 -16.73 -13.77 0.69
C TYR A 34 -16.15 -12.40 1.03
N LYS A 35 -16.77 -11.29 0.59
CA LYS A 35 -16.38 -9.94 1.05
C LYS A 35 -16.47 -9.78 2.56
N PHE A 36 -17.40 -10.44 3.25
CA PHE A 36 -17.41 -10.43 4.72
C PHE A 36 -16.18 -11.10 5.32
N ALA A 37 -15.74 -12.23 4.75
CA ALA A 37 -14.51 -12.91 5.18
C ALA A 37 -13.26 -12.07 4.90
N GLN A 38 -13.16 -11.44 3.72
CA GLN A 38 -12.08 -10.52 3.39
C GLN A 38 -12.04 -9.32 4.34
N ASN A 39 -13.18 -8.67 4.55
CA ASN A 39 -13.31 -7.53 5.47
C ASN A 39 -13.01 -7.90 6.93
N HIS A 40 -13.28 -9.15 7.32
CA HIS A 40 -12.87 -9.66 8.62
C HIS A 40 -11.34 -9.66 8.74
N CYS A 41 -10.62 -10.26 7.78
CA CYS A 41 -9.15 -10.23 7.80
C CYS A 41 -8.60 -8.80 7.76
N ILE A 42 -9.12 -7.95 6.87
CA ILE A 42 -8.67 -6.55 6.72
C ILE A 42 -8.77 -5.78 8.04
N ARG A 43 -9.85 -5.96 8.80
CA ARG A 43 -10.01 -5.31 10.11
C ARG A 43 -8.91 -5.72 11.10
N HIS A 44 -8.57 -7.00 11.16
CA HIS A 44 -7.49 -7.49 12.04
C HIS A 44 -6.08 -7.11 11.54
N ILE A 45 -5.89 -7.03 10.22
CA ILE A 45 -4.64 -6.54 9.63
C ILE A 45 -4.44 -5.07 10.03
N ASN A 46 -5.49 -4.27 9.99
CA ASN A 46 -5.45 -2.85 10.36
C ASN A 46 -5.20 -2.62 11.86
N THR A 47 -5.43 -3.62 12.71
CA THR A 47 -5.04 -3.60 14.14
C THR A 47 -3.63 -4.14 14.39
N GLY A 48 -2.88 -4.48 13.33
CA GLY A 48 -1.48 -4.91 13.40
C GLY A 48 -1.26 -6.42 13.41
N SER A 49 -2.31 -7.23 13.21
CA SER A 49 -2.16 -8.69 13.22
C SER A 49 -1.78 -9.24 11.86
N GLN A 50 -0.47 -9.45 11.66
CA GLN A 50 0.11 -9.94 10.41
C GLN A 50 -0.35 -11.38 10.06
N ALA A 51 -0.73 -12.19 11.05
CA ALA A 51 -1.24 -13.55 10.81
C ALA A 51 -2.49 -13.57 9.91
N TRP A 52 -3.30 -12.51 9.93
CA TRP A 52 -4.48 -12.40 9.06
C TRP A 52 -4.15 -11.97 7.64
N LEU A 53 -2.93 -11.46 7.39
CA LEU A 53 -2.48 -11.12 6.04
C LEU A 53 -2.29 -12.39 5.20
N GLU A 54 -1.70 -13.43 5.79
CA GLU A 54 -1.52 -14.73 5.14
C GLU A 54 -2.89 -15.35 4.80
N GLU A 55 -3.81 -15.39 5.77
CA GLU A 55 -5.19 -15.87 5.55
C GLU A 55 -5.90 -15.12 4.42
N LEU A 56 -5.79 -13.79 4.41
CA LEU A 56 -6.38 -12.95 3.37
C LEU A 56 -5.77 -13.25 1.99
N PHE A 57 -4.46 -13.40 1.93
CA PHE A 57 -3.75 -13.66 0.67
C PHE A 57 -4.10 -15.04 0.10
N VAL A 58 -4.10 -16.08 0.94
CA VAL A 58 -4.54 -17.44 0.55
C VAL A 58 -5.99 -17.42 0.09
N LEU A 59 -6.88 -16.68 0.79
CA LEU A 59 -8.25 -16.52 0.37
C LEU A 59 -8.36 -15.83 -1.00
N TYR A 60 -7.60 -14.76 -1.25
CA TYR A 60 -7.58 -14.11 -2.56
C TYR A 60 -7.15 -15.06 -3.69
N GLN A 61 -6.06 -15.81 -3.49
CA GLN A 61 -5.58 -16.79 -4.47
C GLN A 61 -6.66 -17.84 -4.79
N ARG A 62 -7.34 -18.35 -3.77
CA ARG A 62 -8.44 -19.29 -3.94
C ARG A 62 -9.61 -18.69 -4.72
N LEU A 63 -10.06 -17.50 -4.34
CA LEU A 63 -11.20 -16.84 -4.99
C LEU A 63 -10.91 -16.38 -6.42
N LEU A 64 -9.65 -16.10 -6.76
CA LEU A 64 -9.22 -15.90 -8.14
C LEU A 64 -9.27 -17.19 -8.95
N LYS A 65 -8.73 -18.29 -8.40
CA LYS A 65 -8.72 -19.60 -9.06
C LYS A 65 -10.13 -20.16 -9.30
N GLU A 66 -11.04 -19.89 -8.37
CA GLU A 66 -12.45 -20.28 -8.47
C GLU A 66 -13.29 -19.25 -9.25
N GLU A 67 -12.67 -18.20 -9.82
CA GLU A 67 -13.32 -17.10 -10.55
C GLU A 67 -14.41 -16.35 -9.77
N VAL A 68 -14.48 -16.51 -8.44
CA VAL A 68 -15.48 -15.88 -7.57
C VAL A 68 -15.32 -14.35 -7.52
N LEU A 69 -14.11 -13.84 -7.74
CA LEU A 69 -13.86 -12.39 -7.81
C LEU A 69 -14.20 -11.77 -9.17
N LEU A 70 -14.47 -12.59 -10.19
CA LEU A 70 -14.82 -12.14 -11.51
C LEU A 70 -16.34 -11.98 -11.61
N GLU A 71 -16.78 -10.80 -12.06
CA GLU A 71 -18.16 -10.50 -12.35
C GLU A 71 -18.27 -10.26 -13.85
N ASP A 72 -18.97 -11.14 -14.56
CA ASP A 72 -19.00 -11.18 -16.03
C ASP A 72 -17.60 -11.17 -16.67
N GLY A 73 -16.66 -11.92 -16.09
CA GLY A 73 -15.26 -11.98 -16.54
C GLY A 73 -14.39 -10.78 -16.14
N HIS A 74 -14.94 -9.82 -15.39
CA HIS A 74 -14.23 -8.61 -14.98
C HIS A 74 -13.82 -8.66 -13.50
N LEU A 75 -12.60 -8.20 -13.23
CA LEU A 75 -12.06 -7.99 -11.89
C LEU A 75 -12.19 -6.52 -11.49
N ALA A 76 -12.78 -6.26 -10.32
CA ALA A 76 -12.85 -4.91 -9.80
C ALA A 76 -11.44 -4.35 -9.52
N HIS A 77 -11.17 -3.10 -9.91
CA HIS A 77 -9.86 -2.48 -9.71
C HIS A 77 -9.45 -2.41 -8.23
N THR A 78 -10.42 -2.30 -7.32
CA THR A 78 -10.16 -2.34 -5.87
C THR A 78 -9.69 -3.71 -5.41
N ASP A 79 -10.34 -4.78 -5.88
CA ASP A 79 -9.93 -6.16 -5.60
C ASP A 79 -8.53 -6.41 -6.17
N PHE A 80 -8.28 -6.02 -7.43
CA PHE A 80 -6.96 -6.12 -8.05
C PHE A 80 -5.86 -5.45 -7.22
N LYS A 81 -6.06 -4.18 -6.84
CA LYS A 81 -5.10 -3.42 -6.02
C LYS A 81 -4.88 -4.08 -4.66
N ASN A 82 -5.94 -4.58 -4.03
CA ASN A 82 -5.86 -5.22 -2.72
C ASN A 82 -5.10 -6.55 -2.78
N ILE A 83 -5.32 -7.36 -3.81
CA ILE A 83 -4.60 -8.62 -4.04
C ILE A 83 -3.11 -8.34 -4.22
N ALA A 84 -2.76 -7.41 -5.12
CA ALA A 84 -1.37 -7.03 -5.34
C ALA A 84 -0.73 -6.52 -4.05
N THR A 85 -1.41 -5.62 -3.32
CA THR A 85 -0.91 -5.08 -2.04
C THR A 85 -0.71 -6.18 -0.99
N ALA A 86 -1.64 -7.13 -0.87
CA ALA A 86 -1.51 -8.25 0.06
C ALA A 86 -0.32 -9.14 -0.28
N GLY A 87 -0.16 -9.49 -1.56
CA GLY A 87 0.98 -10.30 -2.03
C GLY A 87 2.33 -9.60 -1.84
N LEU A 88 2.41 -8.29 -2.10
CA LEU A 88 3.64 -7.51 -1.86
C LEU A 88 4.02 -7.50 -0.38
N ARG A 89 3.04 -7.35 0.52
CA ARG A 89 3.28 -7.42 1.97
C ARG A 89 3.66 -8.83 2.46
N MET A 90 3.25 -9.86 1.74
CA MET A 90 3.70 -11.25 1.93
C MET A 90 5.04 -11.54 1.24
N GLN A 91 5.64 -10.54 0.59
CA GLN A 91 6.89 -10.67 -0.18
C GLN A 91 6.81 -11.72 -1.30
N ALA A 92 5.60 -11.99 -1.81
CA ALA A 92 5.35 -12.91 -2.90
C ALA A 92 5.52 -12.22 -4.25
N TYR A 93 6.69 -11.62 -4.51
CA TYR A 93 6.91 -10.69 -5.61
C TYR A 93 6.65 -11.31 -6.99
N ASP A 94 7.22 -12.49 -7.26
CA ASP A 94 7.04 -13.21 -8.54
C ASP A 94 5.56 -13.50 -8.80
N TRP A 95 4.85 -14.00 -7.77
CA TRP A 95 3.42 -14.28 -7.86
C TRP A 95 2.61 -13.02 -8.17
N VAL A 96 2.96 -11.89 -7.52
CA VAL A 96 2.27 -10.61 -7.76
C VAL A 96 2.51 -10.11 -9.17
N GLU A 97 3.73 -10.23 -9.69
CA GLU A 97 4.03 -9.83 -11.06
C GLU A 97 3.24 -10.65 -12.08
N ASP A 98 3.20 -11.98 -11.92
CA ASP A 98 2.40 -12.89 -12.75
C ASP A 98 0.92 -12.54 -12.68
N PHE A 99 0.39 -12.34 -11.48
CA PHE A 99 -0.99 -11.91 -11.25
C PHE A 99 -1.30 -10.59 -11.99
N ILE A 100 -0.45 -9.58 -11.84
CA ILE A 100 -0.66 -8.27 -12.46
C ILE A 100 -0.71 -8.37 -13.99
N ARG A 101 0.17 -9.19 -14.58
CA ARG A 101 0.23 -9.40 -16.03
C ARG A 101 -0.97 -10.19 -16.53
N GLN A 102 -1.34 -11.27 -15.83
CA GLN A 102 -2.44 -12.16 -16.21
C GLN A 102 -3.81 -11.46 -16.17
N TYR A 103 -4.06 -10.65 -15.13
CA TYR A 103 -5.38 -10.07 -14.88
C TYR A 103 -5.54 -8.64 -15.40
N ARG A 104 -4.52 -8.07 -16.06
CA ARG A 104 -4.53 -6.68 -16.55
C ARG A 104 -5.78 -6.35 -17.39
N GLU A 105 -6.09 -7.21 -18.35
CA GLU A 105 -7.18 -6.98 -19.32
C GLU A 105 -8.57 -7.23 -18.73
N GLN A 106 -8.65 -7.85 -17.55
CA GLN A 106 -9.91 -8.12 -16.87
C GLN A 106 -10.39 -6.94 -16.02
N VAL A 107 -9.60 -5.87 -15.89
CA VAL A 107 -10.05 -4.66 -15.20
C VAL A 107 -10.61 -3.68 -16.23
N PRO A 108 -11.92 -3.38 -16.18
CA PRO A 108 -12.56 -2.54 -17.18
C PRO A 108 -12.07 -1.07 -17.11
N PRO A 109 -12.18 -0.32 -18.23
CA PRO A 109 -12.02 1.13 -18.22
C PRO A 109 -12.98 1.82 -17.22
N PRO A 110 -12.60 2.98 -16.66
CA PRO A 110 -11.35 3.71 -16.91
C PRO A 110 -10.16 3.23 -16.06
N TYR A 111 -10.33 2.20 -15.23
CA TYR A 111 -9.37 1.92 -14.15
C TYR A 111 -8.22 0.97 -14.51
N GLY A 112 -8.36 0.19 -15.59
CA GLY A 112 -7.41 -0.86 -15.96
C GLY A 112 -5.95 -0.41 -16.02
N GLU A 113 -5.66 0.68 -16.74
CA GLU A 113 -4.29 1.17 -16.87
C GLU A 113 -3.73 1.74 -15.56
N SER A 114 -4.56 2.47 -14.80
CA SER A 114 -4.17 3.04 -13.51
C SER A 114 -3.83 1.95 -12.49
N VAL A 115 -4.66 0.90 -12.38
CA VAL A 115 -4.41 -0.17 -11.41
C VAL A 115 -3.22 -1.02 -11.79
N TYR A 116 -3.06 -1.32 -13.09
CA TYR A 116 -1.93 -2.06 -13.61
C TYR A 116 -0.62 -1.33 -13.35
N ARG A 117 -0.51 -0.06 -13.79
CA ARG A 117 0.72 0.73 -13.62
C ARG A 117 1.07 0.96 -12.16
N TYR A 118 0.06 1.27 -11.32
CA TYR A 118 0.30 1.44 -9.88
C TYR A 118 0.83 0.15 -9.24
N SER A 119 0.17 -0.97 -9.51
CA SER A 119 0.51 -2.24 -8.86
C SER A 119 1.88 -2.75 -9.31
N LEU A 120 2.20 -2.60 -10.60
CA LEU A 120 3.51 -2.97 -11.13
C LEU A 120 4.61 -2.04 -10.61
N ALA A 121 4.35 -0.72 -10.53
CA ALA A 121 5.28 0.22 -9.92
C ALA A 121 5.53 -0.08 -8.44
N ALA A 122 4.49 -0.50 -7.70
CA ALA A 122 4.63 -0.93 -6.32
C ALA A 122 5.49 -2.20 -6.20
N CYS A 123 5.35 -3.16 -7.12
CA CYS A 123 6.20 -4.34 -7.18
C CYS A 123 7.68 -3.97 -7.42
N TYR A 124 7.95 -3.10 -8.41
CA TYR A 124 9.30 -2.60 -8.66
C TYR A 124 9.87 -1.78 -7.51
N PHE A 125 9.04 -1.02 -6.80
CA PHE A 125 9.47 -0.30 -5.60
C PHE A 125 9.93 -1.24 -4.48
N GLU A 126 9.21 -2.35 -4.25
CA GLU A 126 9.57 -3.32 -3.21
C GLU A 126 10.79 -4.17 -3.60
N THR A 127 10.97 -4.47 -4.89
CA THR A 127 12.12 -5.23 -5.41
C THR A 127 13.36 -4.39 -5.69
N GLY A 128 13.24 -3.06 -5.62
CA GLY A 128 14.37 -2.12 -5.72
C GLY A 128 14.60 -1.49 -7.09
N ASP A 129 13.83 -1.85 -8.13
CA ASP A 129 13.87 -1.19 -9.44
C ASP A 129 13.10 0.15 -9.40
N LEU A 130 13.68 1.12 -8.70
CA LEU A 130 13.10 2.45 -8.53
C LEU A 130 12.93 3.21 -9.85
N GLY A 131 13.76 2.90 -10.86
CA GLY A 131 13.73 3.53 -12.18
C GLY A 131 12.50 3.12 -12.98
N GLN A 132 12.23 1.82 -13.06
CA GLN A 132 11.01 1.31 -13.70
C GLN A 132 9.75 1.74 -12.94
N ALA A 133 9.79 1.68 -11.60
CA ALA A 133 8.69 2.14 -10.77
C ALA A 133 8.31 3.60 -11.08
N LEU A 134 9.30 4.48 -11.18
CA LEU A 134 9.06 5.89 -11.45
C LEU A 134 8.50 6.13 -12.86
N ARG A 135 9.06 5.46 -13.89
CA ARG A 135 8.57 5.59 -15.28
C ARG A 135 7.11 5.23 -15.41
N LEU A 136 6.69 4.09 -14.84
CA LEU A 136 5.30 3.66 -14.86
C LEU A 136 4.35 4.69 -14.27
N LEU A 137 4.75 5.38 -13.20
CA LEU A 137 3.93 6.38 -12.53
C LEU A 137 3.88 7.72 -13.28
N GLN A 138 4.97 8.14 -13.91
CA GLN A 138 5.05 9.41 -14.63
C GLN A 138 4.30 9.38 -15.97
N GLU A 139 4.30 8.23 -16.65
CA GLU A 139 3.66 8.06 -17.95
C GLU A 139 2.15 7.78 -17.86
N ALA A 140 1.61 7.49 -16.68
CA ALA A 140 0.19 7.20 -16.53
C ALA A 140 -0.64 8.47 -16.31
N GLU A 141 -1.87 8.42 -16.83
CA GLU A 141 -2.93 9.31 -16.37
C GLU A 141 -3.76 8.59 -15.29
N PRO A 142 -3.79 9.09 -14.05
CA PRO A 142 -4.63 8.51 -13.00
C PRO A 142 -6.11 8.61 -13.34
N ALA A 143 -6.84 7.51 -13.22
CA ALA A 143 -8.27 7.44 -13.55
C ALA A 143 -9.15 8.30 -12.64
N ASP A 144 -8.71 8.56 -11.40
CA ASP A 144 -9.41 9.37 -10.42
C ASP A 144 -8.45 10.00 -9.38
N ASP A 145 -9.00 10.77 -8.45
CA ASP A 145 -8.25 11.37 -7.35
C ASP A 145 -7.61 10.34 -6.41
N HIS A 146 -8.19 9.14 -6.26
CA HIS A 146 -7.64 8.09 -5.40
C HIS A 146 -6.37 7.47 -6.01
N TYR A 147 -6.34 7.27 -7.33
CA TYR A 147 -5.12 6.90 -8.04
C TYR A 147 -4.14 8.05 -8.08
N GLN A 148 -4.58 9.29 -8.30
CA GLN A 148 -3.67 10.43 -8.26
C GLN A 148 -2.99 10.55 -6.89
N LEU A 149 -3.73 10.34 -5.81
CA LEU A 149 -3.20 10.24 -4.45
C LEU A 149 -2.15 9.11 -4.33
N SER A 150 -2.51 7.91 -4.77
CA SER A 150 -1.65 6.71 -4.66
C SER A 150 -0.34 6.86 -5.45
N PHE A 151 -0.42 7.43 -6.65
CA PHE A 151 0.75 7.69 -7.50
C PHE A 151 1.68 8.70 -6.86
N ARG A 152 1.15 9.83 -6.37
CA ARG A 152 1.94 10.86 -5.67
C ARG A 152 2.62 10.30 -4.42
N HIS A 153 1.91 9.45 -3.69
CA HIS A 153 2.44 8.79 -2.51
C HIS A 153 3.64 7.89 -2.85
N LEU A 154 3.50 7.01 -3.85
CA LEU A 154 4.58 6.10 -4.23
C LEU A 154 5.77 6.84 -4.86
N MET A 155 5.53 7.84 -5.72
CA MET A 155 6.60 8.69 -6.26
C MET A 155 7.39 9.39 -5.16
N ALA A 156 6.74 9.90 -4.11
CA ALA A 156 7.43 10.52 -2.99
C ALA A 156 8.36 9.54 -2.25
N LYS A 157 7.93 8.28 -2.07
CA LYS A 157 8.77 7.22 -1.49
C LYS A 157 9.96 6.90 -2.40
N ILE A 158 9.75 6.85 -3.72
CA ILE A 158 10.82 6.62 -4.71
C ILE A 158 11.88 7.72 -4.65
N TYR A 159 11.48 9.00 -4.75
CA TYR A 159 12.44 10.11 -4.71
C TYR A 159 13.20 10.18 -3.38
N PHE A 160 12.56 9.81 -2.27
CA PHE A 160 13.25 9.68 -0.98
C PHE A 160 14.34 8.60 -1.03
N ARG A 161 14.02 7.39 -1.50
CA ARG A 161 15.00 6.29 -1.59
C ARG A 161 16.14 6.58 -2.57
N GLN A 162 15.88 7.33 -3.63
CA GLN A 162 16.90 7.77 -4.59
C GLN A 162 17.81 8.88 -4.05
N GLY A 163 17.52 9.47 -2.88
CA GLY A 163 18.23 10.66 -2.40
C GLY A 163 17.96 11.92 -3.22
N ALA A 164 16.95 11.91 -4.10
CA ALA A 164 16.57 13.03 -4.97
C ALA A 164 15.76 14.08 -4.19
N TYR A 165 16.34 14.64 -3.14
CA TYR A 165 15.63 15.45 -2.14
C TYR A 165 15.06 16.75 -2.70
N GLU A 166 15.76 17.43 -3.61
CA GLU A 166 15.24 18.63 -4.27
C GLU A 166 13.93 18.35 -5.03
N THR A 167 13.93 17.30 -5.86
CA THR A 167 12.73 16.84 -6.58
C THR A 167 11.64 16.41 -5.62
N LEU A 168 12.00 15.66 -4.56
CA LEU A 168 11.06 15.26 -3.51
C LEU A 168 10.40 16.49 -2.88
N PHE A 169 11.15 17.53 -2.51
CA PHE A 169 10.57 18.71 -1.87
C PHE A 169 9.57 19.43 -2.77
N TYR A 170 9.89 19.59 -4.06
CA TYR A 170 8.97 20.14 -5.05
C TYR A 170 7.69 19.30 -5.16
N GLN A 171 7.84 17.98 -5.25
CA GLN A 171 6.71 17.05 -5.33
C GLN A 171 5.84 17.08 -4.08
N LEU A 172 6.44 17.18 -2.88
CA LEU A 172 5.71 17.30 -1.63
C LEU A 172 4.93 18.63 -1.55
N ASP A 173 5.44 19.73 -2.10
CA ASP A 173 4.67 20.98 -2.18
C ASP A 173 3.47 20.85 -3.12
N ALA A 174 3.65 20.23 -4.29
CA ALA A 174 2.55 19.92 -5.20
C ALA A 174 1.53 18.98 -4.56
N PHE A 175 2.00 17.98 -3.80
CA PHE A 175 1.17 17.01 -3.11
C PHE A 175 0.30 17.67 -2.04
N ARG A 176 0.85 18.57 -1.23
CA ARG A 176 0.06 19.36 -0.26
C ARG A 176 -1.04 20.18 -0.92
N ARG A 177 -0.73 20.83 -2.05
CA ARG A 177 -1.74 21.60 -2.81
C ARG A 177 -2.84 20.71 -3.37
N PHE A 178 -2.50 19.51 -3.84
CA PHE A 178 -3.48 18.51 -4.27
C PHE A 178 -4.39 18.10 -3.10
N LEU A 179 -3.84 17.74 -1.93
CA LEU A 179 -4.61 17.34 -0.76
C LEU A 179 -5.57 18.44 -0.26
N ALA A 180 -5.15 19.71 -0.34
CA ALA A 180 -5.98 20.84 0.07
C ALA A 180 -7.18 21.08 -0.84
N ARG A 181 -7.06 20.77 -2.14
CA ARG A 181 -8.13 20.99 -3.13
C ARG A 181 -9.12 19.83 -3.21
N ASN A 182 -8.66 18.60 -2.97
CA ASN A 182 -9.47 17.39 -3.18
C ASN A 182 -10.12 16.90 -1.88
N GLN A 183 -11.18 17.62 -1.48
CA GLN A 183 -11.98 17.30 -0.30
C GLN A 183 -12.78 15.98 -0.45
N GLY A 184 -12.92 15.46 -1.67
CA GLY A 184 -13.59 14.18 -1.95
C GLY A 184 -12.87 12.93 -1.42
N LEU A 185 -11.59 13.04 -1.03
CA LEU A 185 -10.78 11.92 -0.52
C LEU A 185 -11.19 11.44 0.89
N GLY A 186 -12.08 12.18 1.56
CA GLY A 186 -12.46 11.94 2.95
C GLY A 186 -11.42 12.47 3.94
N ASP A 187 -11.91 12.99 5.07
CA ASP A 187 -11.06 13.67 6.05
C ASP A 187 -9.96 12.78 6.65
N THR A 188 -10.28 11.53 6.95
CA THR A 188 -9.31 10.58 7.52
C THR A 188 -8.14 10.32 6.58
N THR A 189 -8.43 10.02 5.30
CA THR A 189 -7.42 9.82 4.26
C THR A 189 -6.57 11.07 4.10
N ARG A 190 -7.20 12.24 3.96
CA ARG A 190 -6.52 13.51 3.77
C ARG A 190 -5.57 13.82 4.93
N ARG A 191 -6.05 13.74 6.18
CA ARG A 191 -5.22 13.98 7.38
C ARG A 191 -4.04 13.02 7.46
N SER A 192 -4.26 11.73 7.15
CA SER A 192 -3.18 10.73 7.16
C SER A 192 -2.08 11.05 6.14
N GLN A 193 -2.46 11.53 4.95
CA GLN A 193 -1.53 11.88 3.87
C GLN A 193 -0.83 13.23 4.14
N GLU A 194 -1.52 14.19 4.76
CA GLU A 194 -0.90 15.43 5.25
C GLU A 194 0.18 15.12 6.31
N GLY A 195 -0.12 14.21 7.24
CA GLY A 195 0.84 13.69 8.22
C GLY A 195 2.06 13.06 7.55
N PHE A 196 1.83 12.19 6.58
CA PHE A 196 2.89 11.56 5.78
C PHE A 196 3.77 12.60 5.08
N VAL A 197 3.19 13.54 4.33
CA VAL A 197 3.95 14.57 3.59
C VAL A 197 4.80 15.42 4.54
N HIS A 198 4.23 15.84 5.67
CA HIS A 198 4.95 16.64 6.65
C HIS A 198 6.13 15.90 7.28
N LEU A 199 5.93 14.63 7.65
CA LEU A 199 6.95 13.81 8.29
C LEU A 199 8.02 13.34 7.30
N LEU A 200 7.64 12.98 6.07
CA LEU A 200 8.58 12.66 5.01
C LEU A 200 9.49 13.84 4.69
N ARG A 201 8.94 15.06 4.59
CA ARG A 201 9.76 16.28 4.41
C ARG A 201 10.80 16.45 5.51
N ARG A 202 10.42 16.22 6.77
CA ARG A 202 11.36 16.33 7.91
C ARG A 202 12.41 15.22 7.88
N THR A 203 12.01 14.02 7.50
CA THR A 203 12.89 12.86 7.36
C THR A 203 13.92 13.10 6.25
N ALA A 204 13.48 13.55 5.07
CA ALA A 204 14.33 13.91 3.94
C ALA A 204 15.36 15.00 4.30
N ARG A 205 14.93 16.07 4.98
CA ARG A 205 15.86 17.12 5.44
C ARG A 205 16.90 16.60 6.42
N LEU A 206 16.52 15.67 7.29
CA LEU A 206 17.46 15.07 8.23
C LEU A 206 18.42 14.10 7.52
N ALA A 207 17.93 13.33 6.56
CA ALA A 207 18.74 12.43 5.72
C ALA A 207 19.78 13.23 4.91
N GLU A 208 19.37 14.30 4.24
CA GLU A 208 20.25 15.20 3.48
C GLU A 208 21.36 15.81 4.35
N GLN A 209 21.04 16.15 5.60
CA GLN A 209 22.00 16.72 6.54
C GLN A 209 22.84 15.66 7.26
N TRP A 210 22.45 14.39 7.21
CA TRP A 210 23.01 13.32 8.02
C TRP A 210 24.54 13.22 7.93
N PRO A 211 25.16 13.24 6.74
CA PRO A 211 26.62 13.13 6.61
C PRO A 211 27.40 14.27 7.27
N TYR A 212 26.73 15.40 7.53
CA TYR A 212 27.34 16.62 8.07
C TYR A 212 27.04 16.82 9.56
N LEU A 213 26.29 15.90 10.20
CA LEU A 213 25.92 16.00 11.60
C LEU A 213 26.88 15.20 12.48
N GLU A 214 27.32 15.82 13.59
CA GLU A 214 27.97 15.09 14.68
C GLU A 214 27.05 13.98 15.20
N GLY A 215 27.57 12.76 15.43
CA GLY A 215 26.77 11.59 15.80
C GLY A 215 25.80 11.83 16.96
N LYS A 216 26.23 12.50 18.03
CA LYS A 216 25.34 12.84 19.16
C LYS A 216 24.17 13.75 18.74
N LYS A 217 24.43 14.77 17.92
CA LYS A 217 23.40 15.69 17.42
C LYS A 217 22.47 14.99 16.42
N ALA A 218 23.01 14.12 15.56
CA ALA A 218 22.24 13.31 14.61
C ALA A 218 21.23 12.41 15.35
N HIS A 219 21.69 11.61 16.31
CA HIS A 219 20.83 10.73 17.10
C HIS A 219 19.77 11.48 17.93
N GLN A 220 20.10 12.65 18.48
CA GLN A 220 19.10 13.49 19.16
C GLN A 220 18.01 13.98 18.20
N ARG A 221 18.36 14.38 16.97
CA ARG A 221 17.38 14.80 15.96
C ARG A 221 16.53 13.63 15.47
N GLN A 222 17.15 12.46 15.27
CA GLN A 222 16.47 11.22 14.92
C GLN A 222 15.45 10.80 16.00
N ALA A 223 15.85 10.83 17.28
CA ALA A 223 14.96 10.51 18.40
C ALA A 223 13.77 11.47 18.50
N ARG A 224 14.01 12.79 18.31
CA ARG A 224 12.92 13.79 18.26
C ARG A 224 11.96 13.56 17.09
N LEU A 225 12.48 13.16 15.93
CA LEU A 225 11.65 12.85 14.77
C LEU A 225 10.81 11.58 15.00
N SER A 226 11.40 10.56 15.61
CA SER A 226 10.71 9.33 16.01
C SER A 226 9.59 9.62 17.00
N GLN A 227 9.87 10.40 18.05
CA GLN A 227 8.86 10.84 19.02
C GLN A 227 7.71 11.62 18.35
N LYS A 228 8.04 12.47 17.37
CA LYS A 228 7.03 13.21 16.61
C LYS A 228 6.16 12.29 15.75
N LEU A 229 6.74 11.26 15.12
CA LEU A 229 5.97 10.25 14.38
C LEU A 229 4.99 9.52 15.31
N SER A 230 5.45 9.08 16.49
CA SER A 230 4.61 8.42 17.49
C SER A 230 3.47 9.31 18.02
N ALA A 231 3.75 10.61 18.19
CA ALA A 231 2.75 11.58 18.65
C ALA A 231 1.78 12.05 17.55
N THR A 232 2.04 11.77 16.28
CA THR A 232 1.15 12.17 15.17
C THR A 232 0.13 11.06 14.95
N GLU A 233 -1.14 11.33 15.26
CA GLU A 233 -2.23 10.35 15.24
C GLU A 233 -2.47 9.73 13.86
N ALA A 234 -2.60 10.56 12.82
CA ALA A 234 -2.91 10.13 11.45
C ALA A 234 -1.68 10.28 10.55
N VAL A 235 -1.05 9.15 10.18
CA VAL A 235 0.10 9.11 9.28
C VAL A 235 -0.04 7.91 8.36
N ALA A 236 -0.20 8.17 7.06
CA ALA A 236 -0.13 7.13 6.04
C ALA A 236 1.27 6.52 6.00
N ASP A 237 1.37 5.21 5.75
CA ASP A 237 2.64 4.48 5.68
C ASP A 237 3.56 4.71 6.90
N ARG A 238 2.97 4.79 8.11
CA ARG A 238 3.71 4.99 9.38
C ARG A 238 4.87 4.02 9.54
N ALA A 239 4.64 2.72 9.35
CA ALA A 239 5.66 1.69 9.51
C ALA A 239 6.83 1.88 8.52
N TRP A 240 6.53 2.30 7.29
CA TRP A 240 7.57 2.63 6.32
C TRP A 240 8.35 3.86 6.78
N LEU A 241 7.70 4.97 7.14
CA LEU A 241 8.38 6.16 7.66
C LEU A 241 9.25 5.87 8.88
N GLU A 242 8.76 5.03 9.79
CA GLU A 242 9.50 4.60 10.97
C GLU A 242 10.81 3.89 10.58
N SER A 243 10.75 2.92 9.65
CA SER A 243 11.96 2.26 9.13
C SER A 243 12.93 3.28 8.50
N GLN A 244 12.43 4.22 7.70
CA GLN A 244 13.29 5.21 7.05
C GLN A 244 13.98 6.14 8.06
N ILE A 245 13.31 6.48 9.16
CA ILE A 245 13.87 7.29 10.24
C ILE A 245 14.94 6.49 11.00
N GLN A 246 14.73 5.20 11.23
CA GLN A 246 15.71 4.33 11.87
C GLN A 246 16.96 4.16 11.00
N ASP A 247 16.77 4.05 9.68
CA ASP A 247 17.81 3.77 8.68
C ASP A 247 18.54 5.02 8.15
N LEU A 248 18.36 6.21 8.74
CA LEU A 248 18.96 7.46 8.23
C LEU A 248 20.49 7.40 8.05
N GLY A 249 21.19 6.52 8.77
CA GLY A 249 22.62 6.27 8.60
C GLY A 249 23.00 5.36 7.42
N GLY A 250 22.07 4.59 6.86
CA GLY A 250 22.29 3.70 5.72
C GLY A 250 22.30 4.41 4.37
N TYR A 251 21.59 5.54 4.25
CA TYR A 251 21.51 6.33 2.99
C TYR A 251 22.77 7.16 2.71
N SER A 252 23.77 7.14 3.61
CA SER A 252 24.98 7.96 3.53
C SER A 252 26.14 7.30 2.76
N SER A 253 25.95 6.08 2.26
CA SER A 253 26.95 5.44 1.41
C SER A 253 26.54 5.60 -0.06
N PRO A 254 27.18 6.50 -0.84
CA PRO A 254 27.07 6.41 -2.28
C PRO A 254 27.68 5.07 -2.76
N PRO A 255 27.15 4.47 -3.84
CA PRO A 255 27.83 3.38 -4.52
C PRO A 255 29.22 3.79 -5.04
#